data_AF-A0A7J9M2B6-F1
#
_entry.id   AF-A0A7J9M2B6-F1
#
_cell.length_a   1.000
_cell.length_b   1.000
_cell.length_c   1.000
_cell.angle_alpha   90.00
_cell.angle_beta   90.00
_cell.angle_gamma   90.00
#
_symmetry.space_group_name_H-M   'P 1'
#
loop_
_entity.id
_entity.type
_entity.pdbx_description
1 polymer ?
#
loop_
_entity_poly.entity_id
_entity_poly.type
_entity_poly.pdbx_seq_one_letter_code
_entity_poly.pdbx_strand_id
1 'polypeptide(L)'
;DPKETFVSLYHFIARHCKSQNAQPIQLDEAFELFYEGVSPYGPYWDHVLGYWKANTVLYLKKTAEFMGYPFSSEEQQQGVPENIVRLCSFENLSGLEVNKTGKHCDGKGNLEMENNIFFRKG
;
A
#
# COMPACT_ATOMS: atom_id res chain seq x y z
N ASP A 1 -4.83 -5.29 -9.78
CA ASP A 1 -4.37 -6.04 -10.95
C ASP A 1 -3.11 -6.80 -10.54
N PRO A 2 -3.00 -8.11 -10.82
CA PRO A 2 -1.86 -8.94 -10.43
C PRO A 2 -0.52 -8.41 -10.94
N LYS A 3 -0.47 -7.83 -12.14
CA LYS A 3 0.75 -7.28 -12.74
C LYS A 3 1.20 -6.03 -12.00
N GLU A 4 0.27 -5.13 -11.68
CA GLU A 4 0.57 -3.94 -10.89
C GLU A 4 1.04 -4.30 -9.48
N THR A 5 0.43 -5.33 -8.86
CA THR A 5 0.86 -5.85 -7.57
C THR A 5 2.29 -6.41 -7.64
N PHE A 6 2.59 -7.25 -8.63
CA PHE A 6 3.95 -7.79 -8.84
C PHE A 6 4.99 -6.69 -9.02
N VAL A 7 4.74 -5.75 -9.95
CA VAL A 7 5.67 -4.65 -10.23
C VAL A 7 5.91 -3.79 -9.00
N SER A 8 4.85 -3.51 -8.22
CA SER A 8 4.98 -2.76 -6.97
C SER A 8 5.81 -3.52 -5.93
N LEU A 9 5.54 -4.80 -5.73
CA LEU A 9 6.25 -5.66 -4.78
C LEU A 9 7.74 -5.79 -5.15
N TYR A 10 8.05 -6.05 -6.42
CA TYR A 10 9.43 -6.16 -6.90
C TYR A 10 10.21 -4.87 -6.64
N HIS A 11 9.64 -3.70 -6.98
CA HIS A 11 10.32 -2.44 -6.75
C HIS A 11 10.49 -2.11 -5.26
N PHE A 12 9.52 -2.45 -4.42
CA PHE A 12 9.61 -2.30 -2.97
C PHE A 12 10.78 -3.12 -2.40
N ILE A 13 10.82 -4.43 -2.72
CA ILE A 13 11.89 -5.34 -2.28
C ILE A 13 13.23 -4.86 -2.83
N ALA A 14 13.30 -4.48 -4.11
CA ALA A 14 14.54 -4.02 -4.71
C ALA A 14 15.09 -2.72 -4.10
N ARG A 15 14.22 -1.78 -3.71
CA ARG A 15 14.65 -0.58 -2.97
C ARG A 15 15.15 -0.93 -1.57
N HIS A 16 14.47 -1.82 -0.87
CA HIS A 16 14.88 -2.28 0.46
C HIS A 16 16.20 -3.05 0.43
N CYS A 17 16.40 -3.97 -0.52
CA CYS A 17 17.68 -4.66 -0.70
C CYS A 17 18.81 -3.66 -0.93
N LYS A 18 18.60 -2.66 -1.81
CA LYS A 18 19.59 -1.62 -2.07
C LYS A 18 19.92 -0.79 -0.83
N SER A 19 18.94 -0.44 0.01
CA SER A 19 19.21 0.31 1.26
C SER A 19 20.00 -0.52 2.28
N GLN A 20 19.95 -1.85 2.17
CA GLN A 20 20.72 -2.80 2.98
C GLN A 20 22.02 -3.28 2.29
N ASN A 21 22.46 -2.60 1.22
CA ASN A 21 23.61 -2.99 0.40
C ASN A 21 23.57 -4.42 -0.18
N ALA A 22 22.36 -4.97 -0.35
CA ALA A 22 22.11 -6.28 -0.96
C ALA A 22 21.62 -6.14 -2.41
N GLN A 23 21.90 -7.16 -3.23
CA GLN A 23 21.36 -7.24 -4.59
C GLN A 23 19.96 -7.88 -4.56
N PRO A 24 18.97 -7.31 -5.25
CA PRO A 24 17.69 -7.99 -5.42
C PRO A 24 17.85 -9.20 -6.34
N ILE A 25 16.92 -10.16 -6.20
CA ILE A 25 16.73 -11.24 -7.17
C ILE A 25 16.41 -10.67 -8.56
N GLN A 26 16.71 -11.43 -9.61
CA GLN A 26 16.44 -11.00 -10.98
C GLN A 26 14.94 -10.90 -11.24
N LEU A 27 14.53 -9.99 -12.13
CA LEU A 27 13.12 -9.73 -12.40
C LEU A 27 12.37 -10.98 -12.88
N ASP A 28 12.99 -11.76 -13.78
CA ASP A 28 12.38 -12.97 -14.34
C ASP A 28 12.19 -14.04 -13.25
N GLU A 29 13.20 -14.23 -12.40
CA GLU A 29 13.11 -15.13 -11.25
C GLU A 29 12.05 -14.67 -10.23
N ALA A 30 11.97 -13.37 -9.94
CA ALA A 30 10.94 -12.81 -9.09
C ALA A 30 9.53 -13.02 -9.66
N PHE A 31 9.39 -12.93 -10.99
CA PHE A 31 8.13 -13.15 -11.69
C PHE A 31 7.68 -14.60 -11.56
N GLU A 32 8.57 -15.56 -11.81
CA GLU A 32 8.27 -16.99 -11.65
C GLU A 32 7.84 -17.31 -10.21
N LEU A 33 8.59 -16.83 -9.21
CA LEU A 33 8.23 -17.01 -7.80
C LEU A 33 6.85 -16.43 -7.47
N PHE A 34 6.54 -15.22 -7.96
CA PHE A 34 5.23 -14.61 -7.76
C PHE A 34 4.11 -15.40 -8.46
N TYR A 35 4.37 -15.90 -9.68
CA TYR A 35 3.43 -16.70 -10.46
C TYR A 35 3.11 -18.03 -9.77
N GLU A 36 4.12 -18.68 -9.17
CA GLU A 36 3.98 -19.91 -8.38
C GLU A 36 3.35 -19.66 -6.98
N GLY A 37 3.06 -18.41 -6.63
CA GLY A 37 2.49 -18.03 -5.34
C GLY A 37 3.51 -17.95 -4.20
N VAL A 38 4.80 -18.08 -4.50
CA VAL A 38 5.93 -17.96 -3.56
C VAL A 38 6.31 -16.49 -3.42
N SER A 39 5.44 -15.72 -2.79
CA SER A 39 5.67 -14.31 -2.45
C SER A 39 5.34 -14.04 -0.98
N PRO A 40 5.83 -12.94 -0.38
CA PRO A 40 5.32 -12.48 0.90
C PRO A 40 3.78 -12.45 0.89
N TYR A 41 3.15 -13.18 1.81
CA TYR A 41 1.69 -13.33 1.92
C TYR A 41 0.99 -13.90 0.67
N GLY A 42 1.72 -14.64 -0.19
CA GLY A 42 1.14 -15.35 -1.33
C GLY A 42 0.35 -16.60 -0.92
N PRO A 43 -0.49 -17.15 -1.82
CA PRO A 43 -0.67 -16.74 -3.22
C PRO A 43 -1.59 -15.52 -3.41
N TYR A 44 -1.24 -14.61 -4.31
CA TYR A 44 -2.06 -13.42 -4.62
C TYR A 44 -3.51 -13.77 -5.01
N TRP A 45 -3.68 -14.86 -5.75
CA TRP A 45 -4.97 -15.28 -6.30
C TRP A 45 -5.99 -15.65 -5.22
N ASP A 46 -5.52 -16.24 -4.12
CA ASP A 46 -6.37 -16.56 -2.96
C ASP A 46 -6.82 -15.30 -2.22
N HIS A 47 -5.99 -14.25 -2.24
CA HIS A 47 -6.26 -12.97 -1.58
C HIS A 47 -7.28 -12.09 -2.33
N VAL A 48 -7.29 -12.09 -3.67
CA VAL A 48 -8.04 -11.11 -4.47
C VAL A 48 -9.48 -11.50 -4.74
N LEU A 49 -9.81 -12.80 -4.69
CA LEU A 49 -11.17 -13.29 -4.94
C LEU A 49 -12.20 -12.78 -3.91
N GLY A 50 -11.77 -12.24 -2.77
CA GLY A 50 -12.64 -11.69 -1.73
C GLY A 50 -13.03 -10.20 -1.88
N TYR A 51 -12.38 -9.42 -2.76
CA TYR A 51 -12.43 -7.95 -2.69
C TYR A 51 -12.83 -7.24 -4.00
N TRP A 52 -13.74 -7.82 -4.79
CA TRP A 52 -14.08 -7.24 -6.09
C TRP A 52 -15.05 -6.04 -6.05
N LYS A 53 -14.60 -4.95 -6.70
CA LYS A 53 -15.30 -3.74 -7.20
C LYS A 53 -16.33 -3.08 -6.26
N ALA A 54 -15.84 -2.20 -5.39
CA ALA A 54 -16.67 -1.14 -4.82
C ALA A 54 -15.92 0.20 -4.76
N ASN A 55 -16.70 1.28 -4.67
CA ASN A 55 -16.21 2.66 -4.59
C ASN A 55 -15.40 2.87 -3.29
N THR A 56 -14.25 3.56 -3.35
CA THR A 56 -13.39 3.85 -2.19
C THR A 56 -14.16 4.53 -1.05
N VAL A 57 -15.07 5.46 -1.37
CA VAL A 57 -15.94 6.12 -0.38
C VAL A 57 -16.89 5.12 0.27
N LEU A 58 -17.44 4.18 -0.50
CA LEU A 58 -18.33 3.14 0.03
C LEU A 58 -17.59 2.23 1.02
N TYR A 59 -16.36 1.81 0.69
CA TYR A 59 -15.56 1.02 1.62
C TYR A 59 -15.14 1.81 2.84
N LEU A 60 -14.78 3.09 2.69
CA LEU A 60 -14.49 3.95 3.83
C LEU A 60 -15.68 4.02 4.79
N LYS A 61 -16.91 4.19 4.28
CA LYS A 61 -18.14 4.18 5.10
C LYS A 61 -18.35 2.83 5.81
N LYS A 62 -18.17 1.71 5.10
CA LYS A 62 -18.27 0.36 5.69
C LYS A 62 -17.21 0.10 6.77
N THR A 63 -15.97 0.54 6.55
CA THR A 63 -14.89 0.44 7.53
C THR A 63 -15.19 1.27 8.77
N ALA A 64 -15.68 2.50 8.60
CA ALA A 64 -16.05 3.37 9.69
C ALA A 64 -17.18 2.75 10.54
N GLU A 65 -18.20 2.18 9.89
CA GLU A 65 -19.27 1.43 10.56
C GLU A 65 -18.72 0.20 11.32
N PHE A 66 -17.85 -0.59 10.68
CA PHE A 66 -17.21 -1.75 11.30
C PHE A 66 -16.36 -1.38 12.54
N MET A 67 -15.70 -0.22 12.52
CA MET A 67 -14.93 0.30 13.65
C MET A 67 -15.82 0.88 14.77
N GLY A 68 -17.14 0.95 14.59
CA GLY A 68 -18.08 1.54 15.56
C GLY A 68 -18.21 3.06 15.45
N TYR A 69 -17.76 3.66 14.36
CA TYR A 69 -17.78 5.10 14.09
C TYR A 69 -18.42 5.41 12.72
N PRO A 70 -19.68 5.04 12.48
CA PRO A 70 -20.34 5.34 11.22
C PRO A 70 -20.47 6.86 11.01
N PHE A 71 -20.34 7.32 9.77
CA PHE A 71 -20.51 8.74 9.43
C PHE A 71 -21.96 9.19 9.66
N SER A 72 -22.13 10.33 10.31
CA SER A 72 -23.45 10.96 10.49
C SER A 72 -24.03 11.45 9.16
N SER A 73 -25.33 11.75 9.14
CA SER A 73 -25.97 12.34 7.96
C SER A 73 -25.36 13.70 7.63
N GLU A 74 -25.02 14.48 8.65
CA GLU A 74 -24.39 15.79 8.54
C GLU A 74 -22.99 15.69 7.92
N GLU A 75 -22.16 14.76 8.40
CA GLU A 75 -20.82 14.52 7.85
C GLU A 75 -20.87 14.09 6.38
N GLN A 76 -21.86 13.27 6.03
CA GLN A 76 -22.06 12.84 4.64
C GLN A 76 -22.51 14.00 3.75
N GLN A 77 -23.42 14.87 4.22
CA GLN A 77 -23.84 16.06 3.48
C GLN A 77 -22.69 17.07 3.31
N GLN A 78 -21.79 17.15 4.29
CA GLN A 78 -20.59 17.98 4.24
C GLN A 78 -19.46 17.37 3.38
N GLY A 79 -19.65 16.16 2.85
CA GLY A 79 -18.65 15.47 2.04
C GLY A 79 -17.40 15.04 2.83
N VAL A 80 -17.54 14.80 4.14
CA VAL A 80 -16.43 14.33 4.99
C VAL A 80 -15.80 13.03 4.47
N PRO A 81 -16.56 12.00 4.03
CA PRO A 81 -15.97 10.79 3.46
C PRO A 81 -15.10 11.07 2.22
N GLU A 82 -15.57 11.93 1.32
CA GLU A 82 -14.84 12.33 0.11
C GLU A 82 -13.58 13.13 0.46
N ASN A 83 -13.65 13.98 1.48
CA ASN A 83 -12.49 14.71 2.00
C ASN A 83 -11.44 13.78 2.62
N ILE A 84 -11.86 12.73 3.34
CA ILE A 84 -10.92 11.72 3.87
C ILE A 84 -10.27 10.95 2.72
N VAL A 85 -11.04 10.52 1.71
CA VAL A 85 -10.47 9.87 0.52
C VAL A 85 -9.44 10.79 -0.16
N ARG A 86 -9.72 12.09 -0.28
CA ARG A 86 -8.80 13.08 -0.82
C ARG A 86 -7.56 13.28 0.06
N LEU A 87 -7.72 13.32 1.39
CA LEU A 87 -6.61 13.46 2.34
C LEU A 87 -5.69 12.23 2.31
N CYS A 88 -6.25 11.04 2.14
CA CYS A 88 -5.53 9.78 2.03
C CYS A 88 -5.14 9.44 0.59
N SER A 89 -5.27 10.38 -0.36
CA SER A 89 -4.90 10.11 -1.76
C SER A 89 -3.39 9.93 -1.91
N PHE A 90 -3.00 9.25 -2.98
CA PHE A 90 -1.58 9.05 -3.28
C PHE A 90 -0.85 10.39 -3.44
N GLU A 91 -1.43 11.35 -4.16
CA GLU A 91 -0.85 12.67 -4.40
C GLU A 91 -0.64 13.44 -3.09
N ASN A 92 -1.62 13.40 -2.19
CA ASN A 92 -1.50 14.09 -0.91
C ASN A 92 -0.45 13.41 -0.02
N LEU A 93 -0.56 12.08 0.19
CA LEU A 93 0.32 11.34 1.08
C LEU A 93 1.77 11.34 0.60
N SER A 94 2.02 11.12 -0.70
CA SER A 94 3.39 11.17 -1.26
C SER A 94 4.01 12.58 -1.19
N GLY A 95 3.19 13.62 -1.09
CA GLY A 95 3.61 15.01 -0.95
C GLY A 95 4.11 15.38 0.45
N LEU A 96 3.73 14.64 1.49
CA LEU A 96 4.08 14.95 2.89
C LEU A 96 5.56 14.72 3.17
N GLU A 97 6.17 15.64 3.92
CA GLU A 97 7.61 15.58 4.23
C GLU A 97 8.00 14.30 4.95
N VAL A 98 7.18 13.87 5.93
CA VAL A 98 7.37 12.60 6.66
C VAL A 98 7.41 11.37 5.75
N ASN A 99 6.79 11.43 4.57
CA ASN A 99 6.77 10.32 3.61
C ASN A 99 7.90 10.40 2.59
N LYS A 100 8.60 11.54 2.49
CA LYS A 100 9.75 11.73 1.60
C LYS A 100 11.06 11.42 2.31
N THR A 101 11.19 11.91 3.55
CA THR A 101 12.46 11.89 4.31
C THR A 101 12.38 11.10 5.62
N GLY A 102 11.17 10.78 6.09
CA GLY A 102 10.99 9.98 7.30
C GLY A 102 11.37 8.52 7.12
N LYS A 103 11.47 7.82 8.26
CA LYS A 103 11.82 6.40 8.32
C LYS A 103 10.80 5.62 9.13
N HIS A 104 10.45 4.43 8.65
CA HIS A 104 9.68 3.44 9.37
C HIS A 104 10.63 2.60 10.23
N CYS A 105 10.17 2.25 11.44
CA CYS A 105 10.98 1.50 12.41
C CYS A 105 12.35 2.15 12.70
N ASP A 106 12.41 3.48 12.76
CA ASP A 106 13.63 4.25 13.02
C ASP A 106 14.35 3.75 14.28
N GLY A 107 15.65 3.47 14.15
CA GLY A 107 16.48 2.92 15.23
C GLY A 107 16.30 1.42 15.49
N LYS A 108 15.54 0.69 14.67
CA LYS A 108 15.38 -0.79 14.78
C LYS A 108 16.27 -1.57 13.78
N GLY A 109 17.46 -1.06 13.49
CA GLY A 109 18.49 -1.75 12.71
C GLY A 109 17.98 -2.18 11.33
N ASN A 110 18.08 -3.47 11.00
CA ASN A 110 17.75 -4.02 9.68
C ASN A 110 16.25 -3.89 9.28
N LEU A 111 15.37 -3.53 10.23
CA LEU A 111 13.95 -3.28 9.96
C LEU A 111 13.69 -1.81 9.56
N GLU A 112 14.70 -0.95 9.64
CA GLU A 112 14.59 0.44 9.25
C GLU A 112 14.40 0.57 7.73
N MET A 113 13.43 1.39 7.35
CA MET A 113 13.04 1.60 5.97
C MET A 113 12.71 3.07 5.73
N GLU A 114 13.25 3.68 4.68
CA GLU A 114 12.82 5.04 4.29
C GLU A 114 11.34 5.01 3.86
N ASN A 115 10.54 5.98 4.29
CA ASN A 115 9.12 6.01 3.98
C ASN A 115 8.84 6.18 2.46
N ASN A 116 9.77 6.80 1.73
CA ASN A 116 9.62 7.04 0.29
C ASN A 116 9.55 5.75 -0.54
N ILE A 117 9.97 4.60 0.01
CA ILE A 117 9.92 3.32 -0.70
C ILE A 117 8.48 2.88 -0.95
N PHE A 118 7.53 3.31 -0.11
CA PHE A 118 6.10 3.00 -0.24
C PHE A 118 5.40 3.85 -1.31
N PHE A 119 6.01 4.95 -1.75
CA PHE A 119 5.40 5.91 -2.70
C PHE A 119 6.16 5.90 -4.03
N ARG A 120 5.74 5.03 -4.97
CA ARG A 120 6.36 4.91 -6.31
C ARG A 120 5.53 5.59 -7.40
N LYS A 121 4.36 5.02 -7.71
CA LYS A 121 3.33 5.49 -8.63
C LYS A 121 2.01 4.89 -8.14
N GLY A 122 0.97 5.71 -8.05
CA GLY A 122 -0.36 5.34 -7.57
C GLY A 122 -1.43 6.13 -8.31
#